data_AF-A0A938WAA7-F1
#
_entry.id   AF-A0A938WAA7-F1
#
_cell.length_a   1.000
_cell.length_b   1.000
_cell.length_c   1.000
_cell.angle_alpha   90.00
_cell.angle_beta   90.00
_cell.angle_gamma   90.00
#
_symmetry.space_group_name_H-M   'P 1'
#
loop_
_entity.id
_entity.type
_entity.pdbx_description
1 polymer ?
#
loop_
_entity_poly.entity_id
_entity_poly.type
_entity_poly.pdbx_seq_one_letter_code
_entity_poly.pdbx_strand_id
1 'polypeptide(L)'
;MPRACGGSGGCQTISPSEEDAVADWDIYDVEDIRKLVDGELPWPVVQQMMKNGKDRDRFDKWLLILQQRVSWPERILLPLTPALFIVQKPDGRVVKCRCGHEFGDYRVNWKLAALIYVRDTADKLGEIYRGRELPNAEWMQMREYYCPGCGAQLEVEAVPRGCPPDFEFLPDLDTFYRDWLGHPLPDAVEFADNTLEQIAQW
;
A
#
# COMPACT_ATOMS: atom_id res chain seq x y z
N MET A 1 65.65 -9.23 12.32
CA MET A 1 65.77 -9.48 10.86
C MET A 1 64.42 -9.97 10.36
N PRO A 2 63.73 -9.18 9.52
CA PRO A 2 62.39 -9.50 9.04
C PRO A 2 62.44 -10.47 7.84
N ARG A 3 61.47 -11.39 7.75
CA ARG A 3 61.21 -12.18 6.54
C ARG A 3 60.33 -11.35 5.60
N ALA A 4 60.75 -11.25 4.35
CA ALA A 4 60.01 -10.60 3.28
C ALA A 4 58.80 -11.45 2.84
N CYS A 5 57.63 -10.82 2.74
CA CYS A 5 56.51 -11.32 1.93
C CYS A 5 56.37 -10.37 0.74
N GLY A 6 56.82 -10.84 -0.43
CA GLY A 6 56.50 -10.24 -1.72
C GLY A 6 55.20 -10.84 -2.24
N GLY A 7 54.26 -10.00 -2.61
CA GLY A 7 53.00 -10.41 -3.23
C GLY A 7 52.28 -9.18 -3.76
N SER A 8 52.53 -8.84 -5.02
CA SER A 8 51.85 -7.80 -5.78
C SER A 8 50.36 -8.14 -5.93
N GLY A 9 49.53 -7.67 -5.00
CA GLY A 9 48.08 -7.73 -5.11
C GLY A 9 47.60 -6.64 -6.08
N GLY A 10 47.47 -6.98 -7.36
CA GLY A 10 46.76 -6.15 -8.31
C GLY A 10 45.31 -6.00 -7.86
N CYS A 11 44.83 -4.76 -7.77
CA CYS A 11 43.42 -4.45 -7.58
C CYS A 11 42.67 -4.90 -8.83
N GLN A 12 42.19 -6.16 -8.83
CA GLN A 12 41.34 -6.66 -9.90
C GLN A 12 40.03 -5.90 -9.81
N THR A 13 39.79 -5.05 -10.80
CA THR A 13 38.47 -4.51 -11.09
C THR A 13 37.55 -5.68 -11.37
N ILE A 14 36.64 -5.98 -10.44
CA ILE A 14 35.58 -6.97 -10.64
C ILE A 14 34.68 -6.38 -11.73
N SER A 15 34.81 -6.87 -12.95
CA SER A 15 33.79 -6.67 -13.98
C SER A 15 32.50 -7.34 -13.50
N PRO A 16 31.33 -6.70 -13.67
CA PRO A 16 30.05 -7.34 -13.34
C PRO A 16 29.97 -8.70 -14.02
N SER A 17 29.59 -9.73 -13.27
CA SER A 17 29.34 -11.06 -13.83
C SER A 17 28.16 -10.99 -14.81
N GLU A 18 28.08 -11.92 -15.75
CA GLU A 18 26.96 -12.02 -16.71
C GLU A 18 25.56 -12.14 -16.04
N GLU A 19 25.50 -12.36 -14.72
CA GLU A 19 24.28 -12.27 -13.90
C GLU A 19 23.73 -10.83 -13.74
N ASP A 20 24.53 -9.81 -14.04
CA ASP A 20 24.17 -8.39 -13.96
C ASP A 20 23.69 -7.80 -15.31
N ALA A 21 23.62 -8.63 -16.35
CA ALA A 21 22.87 -8.31 -17.56
C ALA A 21 21.38 -8.49 -17.26
N VAL A 22 20.58 -7.41 -17.40
CA VAL A 22 19.11 -7.33 -17.25
C VAL A 22 18.47 -8.71 -17.07
N ALA A 23 18.19 -9.08 -15.82
CA ALA A 23 17.71 -10.41 -15.50
C ALA A 23 16.51 -10.75 -16.41
N ASP A 24 16.53 -11.94 -17.02
CA ASP A 24 15.56 -12.52 -18.00
C ASP A 24 14.10 -12.61 -17.50
N TRP A 25 13.79 -11.93 -16.39
CA TRP A 25 12.57 -12.02 -15.60
C TRP A 25 11.82 -10.69 -15.45
N ASP A 26 12.37 -9.55 -15.88
CA ASP A 26 11.64 -8.26 -15.90
C ASP A 26 10.92 -8.10 -17.25
N ILE A 27 9.81 -8.83 -17.39
CA ILE A 27 9.19 -9.11 -18.69
C ILE A 27 8.23 -8.00 -19.15
N TYR A 28 7.55 -7.35 -18.22
CA TYR A 28 6.42 -6.46 -18.51
C TYR A 28 6.81 -4.98 -18.38
N ASP A 29 6.45 -4.16 -19.35
CA ASP A 29 6.75 -2.72 -19.31
C ASP A 29 5.70 -1.93 -18.50
N VAL A 30 5.92 -0.61 -18.37
CA VAL A 30 4.99 0.29 -17.63
C VAL A 30 3.59 0.27 -18.24
N GLU A 31 3.47 0.15 -19.55
CA GLU A 31 2.19 0.17 -20.25
C GLU A 31 1.40 -1.13 -20.01
N ASP A 32 2.07 -2.28 -19.93
CA ASP A 32 1.46 -3.54 -19.51
C ASP A 32 0.92 -3.45 -18.08
N ILE A 33 1.69 -2.85 -17.15
CA ILE A 33 1.22 -2.66 -15.77
C ILE A 33 0.05 -1.67 -15.72
N ARG A 34 0.08 -0.61 -16.54
CA ARG A 34 -1.04 0.34 -16.65
C ARG A 34 -2.32 -0.38 -17.12
N LYS A 35 -2.22 -1.19 -18.18
CA LYS A 35 -3.34 -2.01 -18.68
C LYS A 35 -3.83 -3.02 -17.64
N LEU A 36 -2.93 -3.61 -16.86
CA LEU A 36 -3.32 -4.54 -15.78
C LEU A 36 -4.21 -3.83 -14.76
N VAL A 37 -3.80 -2.63 -14.35
CA VAL A 37 -4.50 -1.81 -13.35
C VAL A 37 -5.85 -1.33 -13.87
N ASP A 38 -5.92 -0.96 -15.15
CA ASP A 38 -7.14 -0.49 -15.79
C ASP A 38 -8.08 -1.64 -16.18
N GLY A 39 -7.67 -2.89 -15.99
CA GLY A 39 -8.46 -4.07 -16.38
C GLY A 39 -8.51 -4.29 -17.90
N GLU A 40 -7.57 -3.70 -18.64
CA GLU A 40 -7.48 -3.72 -20.10
C GLU A 40 -6.49 -4.78 -20.63
N LEU A 41 -5.68 -5.38 -19.74
CA LEU A 41 -4.67 -6.35 -20.15
C LEU A 41 -5.33 -7.66 -20.64
N PRO A 42 -4.95 -8.19 -21.82
CA PRO A 42 -5.56 -9.42 -22.33
C PRO A 42 -5.38 -10.60 -21.37
N TRP A 43 -6.45 -11.38 -21.18
CA TRP A 43 -6.47 -12.51 -20.25
C TRP A 43 -5.28 -13.48 -20.40
N PRO A 44 -4.84 -13.89 -21.61
CA PRO A 44 -3.67 -14.76 -21.75
C PRO A 44 -2.38 -14.16 -21.14
N VAL A 45 -2.21 -12.84 -21.21
CA VAL A 45 -1.05 -12.13 -20.66
C VAL A 45 -1.16 -12.06 -19.13
N VAL A 46 -2.35 -11.78 -18.60
CA VAL A 46 -2.63 -11.85 -17.14
C VAL A 46 -2.29 -13.25 -16.61
N GLN A 47 -2.67 -14.31 -17.32
CA GLN A 47 -2.36 -15.69 -16.93
C GLN A 47 -0.85 -15.96 -16.92
N GLN A 48 -0.08 -15.37 -17.84
CA GLN A 48 1.38 -15.46 -17.83
C GLN A 48 1.97 -14.74 -16.62
N MET A 49 1.50 -13.52 -16.31
CA MET A 49 1.92 -12.76 -15.12
C MET A 49 1.68 -13.54 -13.82
N MET A 50 0.59 -14.33 -13.75
CA MET A 50 0.29 -15.17 -12.59
C MET A 50 1.28 -16.33 -12.44
N LYS A 51 1.66 -16.98 -13.54
CA LYS A 51 2.49 -18.20 -13.57
C LYS A 51 3.99 -17.92 -13.50
N ASN A 52 4.45 -16.84 -14.11
CA ASN A 52 5.87 -16.51 -14.19
C ASN A 52 6.40 -15.96 -12.86
N GLY A 53 7.73 -15.90 -12.75
CA GLY A 53 8.43 -15.11 -11.74
C GLY A 53 7.94 -13.65 -11.75
N LYS A 54 8.02 -12.98 -10.59
CA LYS A 54 7.56 -11.60 -10.46
C LYS A 54 8.68 -10.65 -10.86
N ASP A 55 8.37 -9.69 -11.73
CA ASP A 55 9.29 -8.61 -12.06
C ASP A 55 9.70 -7.88 -10.78
N ARG A 56 10.99 -7.64 -10.61
CA ARG A 56 11.54 -7.04 -9.38
C ARG A 56 11.16 -5.57 -9.26
N ASP A 57 11.04 -4.90 -10.41
CA ASP A 57 10.70 -3.48 -10.53
C ASP A 57 9.18 -3.23 -10.61
N ARG A 58 8.35 -4.26 -10.38
CA ARG A 58 6.88 -4.15 -10.44
C ARG A 58 6.35 -3.03 -9.54
N PHE A 59 6.92 -2.93 -8.35
CA PHE A 59 6.50 -1.94 -7.35
C PHE A 59 6.79 -0.51 -7.81
N ASP A 60 7.97 -0.26 -8.38
CA ASP A 60 8.36 1.07 -8.87
C ASP A 60 7.50 1.51 -10.07
N LYS A 61 7.27 0.60 -11.02
CA LYS A 61 6.34 0.83 -12.14
C LYS A 61 4.94 1.17 -11.62
N TRP A 62 4.50 0.47 -10.57
CA TRP A 62 3.19 0.71 -9.98
C TRP A 62 3.07 2.10 -9.33
N LEU A 63 4.07 2.49 -8.54
CA LEU A 63 4.13 3.83 -7.94
C LEU A 63 4.17 4.93 -9.00
N LEU A 64 4.93 4.74 -10.09
CA LEU A 64 4.99 5.69 -11.20
C LEU A 64 3.60 5.95 -11.82
N ILE A 65 2.86 4.88 -12.09
CA ILE A 65 1.50 4.97 -12.67
C ILE A 65 0.55 5.68 -11.71
N LEU A 66 0.58 5.33 -10.43
CA LEU A 66 -0.27 5.95 -9.42
C LEU A 66 0.04 7.44 -9.21
N GLN A 67 1.33 7.81 -9.19
CA GLN A 67 1.76 9.19 -9.01
C GLN A 67 1.27 10.09 -10.15
N GLN A 68 1.17 9.55 -11.37
CA GLN A 68 0.64 10.29 -12.53
C GLN A 68 -0.89 10.48 -12.48
N ARG A 69 -1.61 9.72 -11.64
CA ARG A 69 -3.09 9.76 -11.51
C ARG A 69 -3.58 10.70 -10.41
N VAL A 70 -2.68 11.25 -9.60
CA VAL A 70 -3.03 12.18 -8.52
C VAL A 70 -2.66 13.62 -8.88
N SER A 71 -3.40 14.59 -8.33
CA SER A 71 -3.20 16.01 -8.61
C SER A 71 -2.19 16.71 -7.68
N TRP A 72 -1.61 15.97 -6.74
CA TRP A 72 -0.74 16.50 -5.69
C TRP A 72 0.70 15.96 -5.82
N PRO A 73 1.71 16.73 -5.38
CA PRO A 73 3.11 16.44 -5.69
C PRO A 73 3.81 15.53 -4.66
N GLU A 74 3.18 15.25 -3.51
CA GLU A 74 3.81 14.38 -2.51
C GLU A 74 4.11 12.99 -3.08
N ARG A 75 5.27 12.43 -2.71
CA ARG A 75 5.68 11.10 -3.18
C ARG A 75 4.82 10.03 -2.52
N ILE A 76 4.19 9.18 -3.31
CA ILE A 76 3.55 7.95 -2.84
C ILE A 76 4.64 6.98 -2.36
N LEU A 77 4.50 6.50 -1.14
CA LEU A 77 5.35 5.46 -0.54
C LEU A 77 4.69 4.09 -0.59
N LEU A 78 3.37 4.02 -0.39
CA LEU A 78 2.65 2.75 -0.46
C LEU A 78 1.17 2.98 -0.78
N PRO A 79 0.60 2.36 -1.83
CA PRO A 79 -0.84 2.30 -2.00
C PRO A 79 -1.45 1.32 -0.99
N LEU A 80 -2.43 1.79 -0.21
CA LEU A 80 -3.18 0.96 0.75
C LEU A 80 -4.43 0.37 0.11
N THR A 81 -5.18 1.20 -0.62
CA THR A 81 -6.38 0.83 -1.37
C THR A 81 -6.36 1.56 -2.72
N PRO A 82 -7.32 1.31 -3.63
CA PRO A 82 -7.42 2.09 -4.87
C PRO A 82 -7.61 3.61 -4.66
N ALA A 83 -7.92 4.06 -3.44
CA ALA A 83 -8.15 5.46 -3.12
C ALA A 83 -7.23 6.04 -2.04
N LEU A 84 -6.50 5.21 -1.28
CA LEU A 84 -5.67 5.62 -0.15
C LEU A 84 -4.20 5.28 -0.36
N PHE A 85 -3.33 6.22 0.01
CA PHE A 85 -1.89 6.11 -0.12
C PHE A 85 -1.21 6.58 1.17
N ILE A 86 -0.12 5.93 1.56
CA ILE A 86 0.87 6.53 2.45
C ILE A 86 1.78 7.41 1.59
N VAL A 87 1.94 8.67 2.00
CA VAL A 87 2.74 9.65 1.26
C VAL A 87 3.80 10.29 2.14
N GLN A 88 4.91 10.69 1.53
CA GLN A 88 5.97 11.43 2.21
C GLN A 88 5.61 12.91 2.35
N LYS A 89 5.71 13.44 3.58
CA LYS A 89 5.67 14.86 3.92
C LYS A 89 7.01 15.32 4.50
N PRO A 90 7.28 16.63 4.58
CA PRO A 90 8.49 17.14 5.21
C PRO A 90 8.60 16.80 6.71
N ASP A 91 7.48 16.62 7.39
CA ASP A 91 7.33 16.42 8.83
C ASP A 91 6.91 15.00 9.21
N GLY A 92 6.83 14.08 8.24
CA GLY A 92 6.52 12.67 8.49
C GLY A 92 5.85 11.98 7.31
N ARG A 93 5.09 10.93 7.62
CA ARG A 93 4.38 10.10 6.62
C ARG A 93 2.92 10.05 7.00
N VAL A 94 2.03 10.33 6.03
CA VAL A 94 0.59 10.44 6.30
C VAL A 94 -0.23 9.58 5.34
N VAL A 95 -1.42 9.17 5.77
CA VAL A 95 -2.42 8.56 4.89
C VAL A 95 -3.17 9.66 4.17
N LYS A 96 -3.24 9.57 2.84
CA LYS A 96 -3.85 10.57 1.96
C LYS A 96 -4.75 9.90 0.93
N CYS A 97 -5.93 10.47 0.71
CA CYS A 97 -6.83 10.05 -0.36
C CYS A 97 -6.33 10.56 -1.71
N ARG A 98 -6.67 9.87 -2.81
CA ARG A 98 -6.46 10.33 -4.19
C ARG A 98 -6.94 11.78 -4.42
N CYS A 99 -8.00 12.22 -3.73
CA CYS A 99 -8.51 13.59 -3.85
C CYS A 99 -7.67 14.64 -3.10
N GLY A 100 -6.68 14.23 -2.31
CA GLY A 100 -5.79 15.08 -1.54
C GLY A 100 -6.17 15.26 -0.07
N HIS A 101 -7.27 14.68 0.42
CA HIS A 101 -7.62 14.73 1.84
C HIS A 101 -6.65 13.87 2.68
N GLU A 102 -6.17 14.39 3.79
CA GLU A 102 -5.19 13.74 4.68
C GLU A 102 -5.88 13.24 5.95
N PHE A 103 -5.60 11.99 6.35
CA PHE A 103 -6.18 11.33 7.52
C PHE A 103 -5.28 11.37 8.77
N GLY A 104 -4.03 11.81 8.61
CA GLY A 104 -3.05 11.86 9.70
C GLY A 104 -1.90 10.86 9.54
N ASP A 105 -1.15 10.64 10.63
CA ASP A 105 -0.01 9.71 10.69
C ASP A 105 -0.43 8.31 10.23
N TYR A 106 0.37 7.68 9.36
CA TYR A 106 0.07 6.36 8.83
C TYR A 106 0.09 5.22 9.86
N ARG A 107 0.66 5.49 11.04
CA ARG A 107 0.70 4.58 12.19
C ARG A 107 -0.56 4.63 13.05
N VAL A 108 -1.49 5.51 12.72
CA VAL A 108 -2.82 5.59 13.33
C VAL A 108 -3.84 5.04 12.34
N ASN A 109 -4.79 4.24 12.82
CA ASN A 109 -5.88 3.75 12.01
C ASN A 109 -6.65 4.92 11.34
N TRP A 110 -6.48 5.06 10.03
CA TRP A 110 -7.07 6.15 9.23
C TRP A 110 -8.60 6.21 9.32
N LYS A 111 -9.26 5.10 9.67
CA LYS A 111 -10.72 5.06 9.88
C LYS A 111 -11.19 5.97 11.00
N LEU A 112 -10.33 6.26 11.98
CA LEU A 112 -10.62 7.20 13.06
C LEU A 112 -10.84 8.64 12.58
N ALA A 113 -10.32 8.97 11.39
CA ALA A 113 -10.50 10.27 10.73
C ALA A 113 -11.46 10.21 9.52
N ALA A 114 -12.08 9.06 9.24
CA ALA A 114 -13.03 8.89 8.15
C ALA A 114 -14.47 9.22 8.58
N LEU A 115 -15.34 9.53 7.61
CA LEU A 115 -16.78 9.54 7.86
C LEU A 115 -17.28 8.09 7.86
N ILE A 116 -18.24 7.77 8.73
CA ILE A 116 -18.80 6.42 8.84
C ILE A 116 -20.32 6.43 8.65
N TYR A 117 -20.82 5.54 7.79
CA TYR A 117 -22.24 5.22 7.70
C TYR A 117 -22.47 3.78 8.18
N VAL A 118 -23.31 3.60 9.19
CA VAL A 118 -23.59 2.29 9.76
C VAL A 118 -24.98 1.81 9.35
N ARG A 119 -25.02 0.68 8.63
CA ARG A 119 -26.23 -0.08 8.34
C ARG A 119 -26.44 -1.12 9.42
N ASP A 120 -27.29 -0.75 10.36
CA ASP A 120 -27.58 -1.50 11.57
C ASP A 120 -29.08 -1.81 11.73
N THR A 121 -29.86 -1.68 10.66
CA THR A 121 -31.27 -2.06 10.64
C THR A 121 -31.57 -2.88 9.39
N ALA A 122 -32.64 -3.68 9.44
CA ALA A 122 -33.07 -4.46 8.29
C ALA A 122 -33.40 -3.56 7.08
N ASP A 123 -34.01 -2.40 7.30
CA ASP A 123 -34.33 -1.44 6.23
C ASP A 123 -33.05 -0.92 5.55
N LYS A 124 -32.06 -0.47 6.32
CA LYS A 124 -30.78 0.03 5.77
C LYS A 124 -29.99 -1.06 5.04
N LEU A 125 -30.00 -2.30 5.55
CA LEU A 125 -29.38 -3.45 4.88
C LEU A 125 -30.16 -3.83 3.62
N GLY A 126 -31.48 -3.65 3.62
CA GLY A 126 -32.38 -3.93 2.49
C GLY A 126 -32.19 -3.02 1.29
N GLU A 127 -31.49 -1.89 1.47
CA GLU A 127 -31.04 -1.04 0.36
C GLU A 127 -30.01 -1.75 -0.55
N ILE A 128 -29.19 -2.65 0.01
CA ILE A 128 -28.07 -3.30 -0.68
C ILE A 128 -28.21 -4.82 -0.80
N TYR A 129 -28.97 -5.47 0.09
CA TYR A 129 -29.27 -6.90 0.05
C TYR A 129 -30.74 -7.16 -0.24
N ARG A 130 -31.05 -8.30 -0.90
CA ARG A 130 -32.43 -8.67 -1.24
C ARG A 130 -32.84 -9.98 -0.57
N GLY A 131 -34.03 -9.98 0.01
CA GLY A 131 -34.70 -11.19 0.49
C GLY A 131 -33.88 -11.96 1.54
N ARG A 132 -33.63 -13.25 1.28
CA ARG A 132 -32.99 -14.16 2.25
C ARG A 132 -31.49 -13.96 2.43
N GLU A 133 -30.85 -13.16 1.57
CA GLU A 133 -29.42 -12.84 1.67
C GLU A 133 -29.16 -11.70 2.67
N LEU A 134 -30.22 -11.09 3.21
CA LEU A 134 -30.11 -10.00 4.17
C LEU A 134 -29.43 -10.49 5.46
N PRO A 135 -28.31 -9.87 5.90
CA PRO A 135 -27.73 -10.16 7.20
C PRO A 135 -28.72 -9.84 8.32
N ASN A 136 -28.70 -10.61 9.41
CA ASN A 136 -29.51 -10.26 10.57
C ASN A 136 -28.89 -9.05 11.30
N ALA A 137 -29.58 -7.92 11.24
CA ALA A 137 -29.17 -6.65 11.84
C ALA A 137 -28.99 -6.70 13.36
N GLU A 138 -29.59 -7.66 14.07
CA GLU A 138 -29.37 -7.83 15.50
C GLU A 138 -27.96 -8.36 15.80
N TRP A 139 -27.38 -9.11 14.86
CA TRP A 139 -26.08 -9.76 15.01
C TRP A 139 -24.98 -8.97 14.35
N MET A 140 -25.21 -8.56 13.10
CA MET A 140 -24.21 -7.94 12.24
C MET A 140 -24.60 -6.51 11.91
N GLN A 141 -23.61 -5.64 11.81
CA GLN A 141 -23.72 -4.30 11.24
C GLN A 141 -22.74 -4.16 10.08
N MET A 142 -23.11 -3.36 9.08
CA MET A 142 -22.20 -2.96 8.01
C MET A 142 -21.72 -1.53 8.26
N ARG A 143 -20.41 -1.33 8.35
CA ARG A 143 -19.79 -0.02 8.53
C ARG A 143 -19.11 0.39 7.24
N GLU A 144 -19.61 1.43 6.61
CA GLU A 144 -19.05 1.99 5.38
C GLU A 144 -18.23 3.23 5.74
N TYR A 145 -16.94 3.22 5.43
CA TYR A 145 -16.02 4.32 5.69
C TYR A 145 -15.82 5.16 4.43
N TYR A 146 -15.92 6.47 4.57
CA TYR A 146 -15.88 7.41 3.46
C TYR A 146 -14.82 8.49 3.65
N CYS A 147 -14.23 8.91 2.55
CA CYS A 147 -13.35 10.08 2.52
C CYS A 147 -14.16 11.36 2.81
N PRO A 148 -13.78 12.14 3.85
CA PRO A 148 -14.45 13.42 4.13
C PRO A 148 -14.30 14.46 3.00
N GLY A 149 -13.24 14.37 2.20
CA GLY A 149 -12.98 15.32 1.13
C GLY A 149 -13.82 15.10 -0.14
N CYS A 150 -14.03 13.86 -0.56
CA CYS A 150 -14.66 13.55 -1.85
C CYS A 150 -15.81 12.54 -1.79
N GLY A 151 -16.12 11.97 -0.62
CA GLY A 151 -17.17 10.98 -0.45
C GLY A 151 -16.87 9.61 -1.06
N ALA A 152 -15.62 9.34 -1.48
CA ALA A 152 -15.24 8.00 -1.93
C ALA A 152 -15.43 6.97 -0.81
N GLN A 153 -16.09 5.85 -1.09
CA GLN A 153 -16.14 4.70 -0.18
C GLN A 153 -14.76 4.05 -0.15
N LEU A 154 -14.14 4.01 1.04
CA LEU A 154 -12.76 3.60 1.24
C LEU A 154 -12.66 2.17 1.75
N GLU A 155 -13.59 1.78 2.62
CA GLU A 155 -13.64 0.44 3.21
C GLU A 155 -15.06 0.10 3.68
N VAL A 156 -15.37 -1.19 3.75
CA VAL A 156 -16.63 -1.72 4.27
C VAL A 156 -16.36 -2.87 5.24
N GLU A 157 -16.71 -2.70 6.51
CA GLU A 157 -16.60 -3.76 7.51
C GLU A 157 -17.97 -4.37 7.82
N ALA A 158 -18.07 -5.69 7.67
CA ALA A 158 -19.22 -6.49 8.10
C ALA A 158 -18.88 -7.17 9.43
N VAL A 159 -19.25 -6.56 10.55
CA VAL A 159 -18.81 -6.99 11.88
C VAL A 159 -19.98 -7.18 12.85
N PRO A 160 -19.80 -7.98 13.92
CA PRO A 160 -20.71 -7.95 15.05
C PRO A 160 -20.80 -6.56 15.69
N ARG A 161 -21.90 -6.32 16.39
CA ARG A 161 -22.06 -5.10 17.18
C ARG A 161 -21.04 -5.03 18.31
N GLY A 162 -20.48 -3.84 18.55
CA GLY A 162 -19.52 -3.58 19.63
C GLY A 162 -18.05 -3.83 19.26
N CYS A 163 -17.76 -4.45 18.12
CA CYS A 163 -16.37 -4.56 17.65
C CYS A 163 -15.78 -3.17 17.36
N PRO A 164 -14.53 -2.89 17.76
CA PRO A 164 -13.83 -1.66 17.35
C PRO A 164 -13.58 -1.66 15.83
N PRO A 165 -13.26 -0.51 15.21
CA PRO A 165 -12.73 -0.48 13.85
C PRO A 165 -11.42 -1.27 13.76
N ASP A 166 -11.30 -2.14 12.77
CA ASP A 166 -10.08 -2.92 12.58
C ASP A 166 -9.00 -2.01 11.98
N PHE A 167 -7.76 -2.13 12.46
CA PHE A 167 -6.60 -1.53 11.78
C PHE A 167 -5.95 -2.60 10.92
N GLU A 168 -6.33 -2.65 9.64
CA GLU A 168 -6.08 -3.82 8.80
C GLU A 168 -4.61 -3.98 8.45
N PHE A 169 -3.90 -2.86 8.30
CA PHE A 169 -2.54 -2.90 7.81
C PHE A 169 -1.69 -1.75 8.34
N LEU A 170 -0.71 -2.12 9.14
CA LEU A 170 0.42 -1.28 9.54
C LEU A 170 1.68 -1.81 8.84
N PRO A 171 2.23 -1.09 7.83
CA PRO A 171 3.44 -1.53 7.11
C PRO A 171 4.73 -1.04 7.79
N ASP A 172 5.73 -1.92 7.86
CA ASP A 172 7.13 -1.54 8.12
C ASP A 172 7.78 -1.05 6.81
N LEU A 173 7.54 0.23 6.49
CA LEU A 173 8.06 0.86 5.27
C LEU A 173 9.58 0.91 5.26
N ASP A 174 10.22 1.17 6.39
CA ASP A 174 11.67 1.32 6.45
C ASP A 174 12.38 0.00 6.15
N THR A 175 11.90 -1.11 6.69
CA THR A 175 12.41 -2.45 6.37
C THR A 175 12.08 -2.86 4.94
N PHE A 176 10.86 -2.59 4.46
CA PHE A 176 10.47 -2.91 3.09
C PHE A 176 11.37 -2.20 2.07
N TYR A 177 11.58 -0.89 2.24
CA TYR A 177 12.41 -0.11 1.32
C TYR A 177 13.90 -0.46 1.42
N ARG A 178 14.44 -0.56 2.63
CA ARG A 178 15.88 -0.82 2.86
C ARG A 178 16.29 -2.24 2.50
N ASP A 179 15.56 -3.24 3.00
CA ASP A 179 16.01 -4.63 2.99
C ASP A 179 15.43 -5.43 1.82
N TRP A 180 14.24 -5.07 1.32
CA TRP A 180 13.56 -5.82 0.24
C TRP A 180 13.75 -5.15 -1.12
N LEU A 181 13.54 -3.83 -1.19
CA LEU A 181 13.75 -3.07 -2.44
C LEU A 181 15.20 -2.61 -2.64
N GLY A 182 16.01 -2.60 -1.58
CA GLY A 182 17.43 -2.24 -1.64
C GLY A 182 17.69 -0.74 -1.77
N HIS A 183 16.69 0.11 -1.50
CA HIS A 183 16.85 1.57 -1.51
C HIS A 183 16.12 2.22 -0.32
N PRO A 184 16.85 2.68 0.71
CA PRO A 184 16.22 3.23 1.91
C PRO A 184 15.46 4.54 1.64
N LEU A 185 14.45 4.81 2.47
CA LEU A 185 13.76 6.09 2.52
C LEU A 185 14.69 7.20 3.07
N PRO A 186 14.42 8.49 2.77
CA PRO A 186 15.25 9.60 3.21
C PRO A 186 15.18 9.84 4.74
N ASP A 187 14.12 9.38 5.37
CA ASP A 187 13.87 9.40 6.81
C ASP A 187 13.68 7.97 7.33
N ALA A 188 13.70 7.81 8.65
CA ALA A 188 13.37 6.57 9.33
C ALA A 188 12.27 6.83 10.36
N VAL A 189 11.25 5.99 10.38
CA VAL A 189 10.14 6.09 11.31
C VAL A 189 10.03 4.79 12.10
N GLU A 190 9.73 4.89 13.40
CA GLU A 190 9.50 3.71 14.21
C GLU A 190 8.25 2.94 13.76
N PHE A 191 8.41 1.64 13.55
CA PHE A 191 7.32 0.72 13.28
C PHE A 191 6.54 0.41 14.57
N ALA A 192 5.52 1.21 14.83
CA ALA A 192 4.63 1.09 15.98
C ALA A 192 3.20 1.48 15.59
N ASP A 193 2.21 0.80 16.19
CA ASP A 193 0.81 1.21 16.11
C ASP A 193 0.56 2.28 17.17
N ASN A 194 0.15 3.47 16.75
CA ASN A 194 -0.12 4.63 17.62
C ASN A 194 -1.63 4.88 17.80
N THR A 195 -2.48 3.96 17.37
CA THR A 195 -3.93 4.13 17.34
C THR A 195 -4.51 4.35 18.74
N LEU A 196 -4.07 3.58 19.73
CA LEU A 196 -4.59 3.68 21.10
C LEU A 196 -4.13 4.95 21.80
N GLU A 197 -2.88 5.36 21.57
CA GLU A 197 -2.31 6.60 22.07
C GLU A 197 -3.07 7.82 21.52
N GLN A 198 -3.49 7.77 20.26
CA GLN A 198 -4.31 8.82 19.66
C GLN A 198 -5.71 8.88 20.27
N ILE A 199 -6.35 7.72 20.50
CA ILE A 199 -7.68 7.64 21.12
C ILE A 199 -7.64 8.18 22.57
N ALA A 200 -6.57 7.89 23.31
CA ALA A 200 -6.42 8.34 24.70
C ALA A 200 -6.33 9.87 24.88
N GLN A 201 -6.16 10.63 23.79
CA GLN A 201 -6.07 12.09 23.80
C GLN A 201 -7.43 12.79 23.61
N TRP A 202 -8.50 12.04 23.31
CA TRP A 202 -9.85 12.56 23.08
C TRP A 202 -10.70 12.52 24.36
#